data_AF-A0A8H3L933-F1
#
_entry.id   AF-A0A8H3L933-F1
#
_cell.length_a   1.000
_cell.length_b   1.000
_cell.length_c   1.000
_cell.angle_alpha   90.00
_cell.angle_beta   90.00
_cell.angle_gamma   90.00
#
_symmetry.space_group_name_H-M   'P 1'
#
loop_
_entity.id
_entity.type
_entity.pdbx_description
1 polymer ?
#
loop_
_entity_poly.entity_id
_entity_poly.type
_entity_poly.pdbx_seq_one_letter_code
_entity_poly.pdbx_strand_id
1 'polypeptide(L)'
;MLTRKRVILSAVQKCEICEKKEKNPSLFNVELAQEYKVGKLWVNNALNTRQDIDSNILKIKASYFARQFSIKDFHYSKGWLGEFKKRYGLHQFKKQGEAASAPSAESIENDCHALQ
;
A
#
# COMPACT_ATOMS: atom_id res chain seq x y z
N MET A 1 30.77 3.29 13.21
CA MET A 1 29.39 3.38 12.64
C MET A 1 28.60 2.19 13.14
N LEU A 2 27.49 2.41 13.87
CA LEU A 2 26.65 1.31 14.36
C LEU A 2 25.99 0.63 13.15
N THR A 3 26.35 -0.62 12.89
CA THR A 3 25.71 -1.44 11.85
C THR A 3 24.25 -1.65 12.23
N ARG A 4 23.32 -1.02 11.51
CA ARG A 4 21.89 -1.25 11.70
C ARG A 4 21.60 -2.71 11.33
N LYS A 5 21.32 -3.54 12.32
CA LYS A 5 20.82 -4.90 12.09
C LYS A 5 19.49 -4.81 11.33
N ARG A 6 19.37 -5.55 10.23
CA ARG A 6 18.14 -5.61 9.44
C ARG A 6 17.07 -6.33 10.26
N VAL A 7 16.01 -5.63 10.62
CA VAL A 7 14.84 -6.21 11.31
C VAL A 7 13.91 -6.80 10.25
N ILE A 8 13.51 -8.06 10.44
CA ILE A 8 12.55 -8.75 9.58
C ILE A 8 11.21 -8.75 10.32
N LEU A 9 10.20 -8.10 9.74
CA LEU A 9 8.84 -8.10 10.27
C LEU A 9 8.04 -9.27 9.67
N SER A 10 7.23 -9.92 10.51
CA SER A 10 6.25 -10.92 10.07
C SER A 10 5.10 -10.26 9.27
N ALA A 11 4.33 -11.05 8.52
CA ALA A 11 3.17 -10.53 7.80
C ALA A 11 2.15 -9.87 8.74
N VAL A 12 1.91 -10.48 9.91
CA VAL A 12 1.01 -9.97 10.97
C VAL A 12 1.46 -8.58 11.43
N GLN A 13 2.74 -8.42 11.78
CA GLN A 13 3.29 -7.14 12.23
C GLN A 13 3.15 -6.05 11.16
N LYS A 14 3.35 -6.39 9.88
CA LYS A 14 3.15 -5.43 8.78
C LYS A 14 1.68 -4.99 8.68
N CYS A 15 0.74 -5.90 8.88
CA CYS A 15 -0.69 -5.58 8.90
C CYS A 15 -1.05 -4.67 10.09
N GLU A 16 -0.58 -5.00 11.29
CA GLU A 16 -0.83 -4.20 12.50
C GLU A 16 -0.34 -2.75 12.37
N ILE A 17 0.85 -2.54 11.79
CA ILE A 17 1.40 -1.20 11.54
C ILE A 17 0.44 -0.38 10.66
N CYS A 18 -0.12 -1.01 9.63
CA CYS A 18 -1.05 -0.33 8.74
C CYS A 18 -2.39 -0.04 9.42
N GLU A 19 -2.93 -1.00 10.17
CA GLU A 19 -4.19 -0.83 10.91
C GLU A 19 -4.10 0.24 12.00
N LYS A 20 -2.99 0.31 12.74
CA LYS A 20 -2.75 1.37 13.73
C LYS A 20 -2.77 2.76 13.08
N LYS A 21 -2.18 2.89 11.89
CA LYS A 21 -2.16 4.16 11.15
C LYS A 21 -3.53 4.52 10.58
N GLU A 22 -4.31 3.54 10.14
CA GLU A 22 -5.69 3.75 9.68
C GLU A 22 -6.61 4.18 10.83
N LYS A 23 -6.52 3.52 12.00
CA LYS A 23 -7.30 3.87 13.19
C LYS A 23 -6.89 5.22 13.78
N ASN A 24 -5.62 5.60 13.66
CA ASN A 24 -5.11 6.87 14.15
C ASN A 24 -4.26 7.59 13.09
N PRO A 25 -4.89 8.35 12.17
CA PRO A 25 -4.19 9.06 11.11
C PRO A 25 -3.15 10.08 11.59
N SER A 26 -3.32 10.64 12.80
CA SER A 26 -2.38 11.62 13.38
C SER A 26 -1.12 10.99 13.99
N LEU A 27 -1.09 9.66 14.18
CA LEU A 27 0.08 8.94 14.70
C LEU A 27 1.32 9.20 13.85
N PHE A 28 2.45 9.57 14.46
CA PHE A 28 3.64 9.88 13.67
C PHE A 28 4.34 8.62 13.20
N ASN A 29 4.78 8.60 11.93
CA ASN A 29 5.50 7.45 11.36
C ASN A 29 6.83 7.17 12.09
N VAL A 30 7.36 8.14 12.84
CA VAL A 30 8.55 7.97 13.69
C VAL A 30 8.25 7.10 14.90
N GLU A 31 7.07 7.27 15.52
CA GLU A 31 6.64 6.48 16.69
C GLU A 31 6.41 5.02 16.29
N LEU A 32 5.72 4.79 15.18
CA LEU A 32 5.57 3.44 14.59
C LEU A 32 6.92 2.79 14.27
N ALA A 33 7.86 3.57 13.74
CA ALA A 33 9.19 3.06 13.41
C ALA A 33 9.97 2.65 14.65
N GLN A 34 9.87 3.42 15.74
CA GLN A 34 10.50 3.10 17.03
C GLN A 34 9.88 1.85 17.66
N GLU A 35 8.55 1.77 17.69
CA GLU A 35 7.81 0.64 18.27
C GLU A 35 8.21 -0.69 17.61
N TYR A 36 8.25 -0.73 16.28
CA TYR A 36 8.56 -1.93 15.51
C TYR A 36 10.05 -2.08 15.17
N LYS A 37 10.91 -1.20 15.70
CA LYS A 37 12.37 -1.19 15.49
C LYS A 37 12.77 -1.18 14.01
N VAL A 38 11.99 -0.51 13.17
CA VAL A 38 12.24 -0.36 11.73
C VAL A 38 12.63 1.07 11.37
N GLY A 39 13.10 1.28 10.14
CA GLY A 39 13.37 2.63 9.66
C GLY A 39 12.06 3.38 9.32
N LYS A 40 12.01 4.69 9.60
CA LYS A 40 10.90 5.58 9.16
C LYS A 40 10.60 5.43 7.66
N LEU A 41 11.63 5.29 6.83
CA LEU A 41 11.48 5.08 5.38
C LEU A 41 10.71 3.80 5.05
N TRP A 42 10.95 2.72 5.81
CA TRP A 42 10.22 1.47 5.63
C TRP A 42 8.74 1.64 5.95
N VAL A 43 8.40 2.33 7.05
CA VAL A 43 7.01 2.63 7.44
C VAL A 43 6.34 3.49 6.37
N ASN A 44 6.99 4.55 5.90
CA ASN A 44 6.49 5.38 4.81
C ASN A 44 6.20 4.54 3.55
N ASN A 45 7.15 3.69 3.15
CA ASN A 45 6.99 2.87 1.97
C ASN A 45 5.85 1.86 2.13
N ALA A 46 5.75 1.18 3.28
CA ALA A 46 4.70 0.22 3.59
C ALA A 46 3.30 0.86 3.53
N LEU A 47 3.14 2.05 4.13
CA LEU A 47 1.88 2.79 4.12
C LEU A 47 1.54 3.32 2.73
N ASN A 48 2.53 3.77 1.96
CA ASN A 48 2.33 4.23 0.58
C ASN A 48 2.00 3.05 -0.37
N THR A 49 2.55 1.86 -0.15
CA THR A 49 2.21 0.67 -0.93
C THR A 49 0.78 0.17 -0.72
N ARG A 50 0.11 0.58 0.37
CA ARG A 50 -1.34 0.34 0.54
C ARG A 50 -2.21 1.35 -0.20
N GLN A 51 -1.67 2.51 -0.56
CA GLN A 51 -2.41 3.54 -1.29
C GLN A 51 -2.36 3.24 -2.79
N ASP A 52 -3.19 2.29 -3.22
CA ASP A 52 -3.45 2.16 -4.65
C ASP A 52 -4.04 3.49 -5.15
N ILE A 53 -3.47 4.01 -6.23
CA ILE A 53 -4.05 5.19 -6.88
C ILE A 53 -5.27 4.71 -7.67
N ASP A 54 -6.46 4.89 -7.08
CA ASP A 54 -7.70 4.61 -7.78
C ASP A 54 -7.88 5.57 -8.97
N SER A 55 -8.54 5.06 -10.01
CA SER A 55 -8.94 5.81 -11.19
C SER A 55 -9.72 7.08 -10.85
N ASN A 56 -10.51 7.07 -9.77
CA ASN A 56 -11.25 8.26 -9.34
C ASN A 56 -10.33 9.35 -8.79
N ILE A 57 -9.24 8.99 -8.09
CA ILE A 57 -8.24 9.96 -7.61
C ILE A 57 -7.64 10.70 -8.81
N LEU A 58 -7.29 9.97 -9.88
CA LEU A 58 -6.77 10.56 -11.12
C LEU A 58 -7.77 11.51 -11.77
N LYS A 59 -9.06 11.12 -11.87
CA LYS A 59 -10.11 11.99 -12.44
C LYS A 59 -10.32 13.27 -11.64
N ILE A 60 -10.35 13.17 -10.32
CA ILE A 60 -10.51 14.33 -9.42
C ILE A 60 -9.33 15.29 -9.60
N LYS A 61 -8.10 14.78 -9.58
CA LYS A 61 -6.90 15.58 -9.77
C LYS A 61 -6.83 16.21 -11.15
N ALA A 62 -7.15 15.46 -12.20
CA ALA A 62 -7.20 15.98 -13.56
C ALA A 62 -8.22 17.12 -13.71
N SER A 63 -9.41 16.98 -13.11
CA SER A 63 -10.43 18.03 -13.10
C SER A 63 -9.98 19.28 -12.33
N TYR A 64 -9.30 19.09 -11.20
CA TYR A 64 -8.71 20.19 -10.44
C TYR A 64 -7.71 20.96 -11.31
N PHE A 65 -6.78 20.27 -11.98
CA PHE A 65 -5.80 20.92 -12.84
C PHE A 65 -6.42 21.57 -14.08
N ALA A 66 -7.41 20.94 -14.72
CA ALA A 66 -8.11 21.56 -15.84
C ALA A 66 -8.71 22.92 -15.46
N ARG A 67 -9.28 23.04 -14.26
CA ARG A 67 -9.77 24.32 -13.72
C ARG A 67 -8.63 25.32 -13.48
N GLN A 68 -7.54 24.88 -12.85
CA GLN A 68 -6.38 25.75 -12.58
C GLN A 68 -5.75 26.30 -13.86
N PHE A 69 -5.67 25.47 -14.91
CA PHE A 69 -5.13 25.85 -16.22
C PHE A 69 -6.18 26.50 -17.15
N SER A 70 -7.39 26.77 -16.66
CA SER A 70 -8.49 27.34 -17.45
C SER A 70 -8.82 26.56 -18.73
N ILE A 71 -8.59 25.24 -18.73
CA ILE A 71 -8.95 24.35 -19.83
C ILE A 71 -10.47 24.15 -19.78
N LYS A 72 -11.18 24.84 -20.65
CA LYS A 72 -12.61 24.64 -20.85
C LYS A 72 -12.86 23.27 -21.49
N ASP A 73 -13.94 22.61 -21.08
CA ASP A 73 -14.43 21.34 -21.64
C ASP A 73 -13.49 20.12 -21.50
N PHE A 74 -12.70 20.08 -20.43
CA PHE A 74 -11.91 18.89 -20.11
C PHE A 74 -12.78 17.69 -19.73
N HIS A 75 -12.69 16.62 -20.53
CA HIS A 75 -13.38 15.35 -20.28
C HIS A 75 -12.39 14.20 -20.01
N TYR A 76 -12.44 13.64 -18.79
CA TYR A 76 -11.66 12.47 -18.38
C TYR A 76 -12.31 11.15 -18.85
N SER A 77 -12.57 11.03 -20.15
CA SER A 77 -13.17 9.83 -20.75
C SER A 77 -12.39 8.56 -20.39
N LYS A 78 -13.02 7.38 -20.51
CA LYS A 78 -12.34 6.09 -20.29
C LYS A 78 -11.08 5.97 -21.17
N GLY A 79 -11.16 6.45 -22.43
CA GLY A 79 -10.03 6.48 -23.36
C GLY A 79 -8.90 7.41 -22.90
N TRP A 80 -9.23 8.64 -22.48
CA TRP A 80 -8.24 9.58 -21.94
C TRP A 80 -7.51 9.00 -20.73
N LEU A 81 -8.25 8.40 -19.80
CA LEU A 81 -7.66 7.80 -18.59
C LEU A 81 -6.76 6.60 -18.92
N GLY A 82 -7.15 5.76 -19.88
CA GLY A 82 -6.34 4.64 -20.36
C GLY A 82 -5.02 5.10 -20.96
N GLU A 83 -5.06 6.09 -21.87
CA GLU A 83 -3.88 6.65 -22.50
C GLU A 83 -2.99 7.41 -21.51
N PHE A 84 -3.58 8.14 -20.56
CA PHE A 84 -2.83 8.79 -19.48
C PHE A 84 -2.03 7.77 -18.67
N LYS A 85 -2.68 6.67 -18.24
CA LYS A 85 -2.02 5.61 -17.49
C LYS A 85 -0.89 4.97 -18.29
N LYS A 86 -1.13 4.63 -19.56
CA LYS A 86 -0.14 4.04 -20.47
C LYS A 86 1.08 4.95 -20.67
N ARG A 87 0.84 6.24 -20.92
CA ARG A 87 1.91 7.23 -21.18
C ARG A 87 2.84 7.42 -19.98
N TYR A 88 2.31 7.36 -18.77
CA TYR A 88 3.07 7.57 -17.53
C TYR A 88 3.39 6.28 -16.77
N GLY A 89 3.25 5.11 -17.41
CA GLY A 89 3.60 3.82 -16.80
C GLY A 89 2.78 3.45 -15.56
N LEU A 90 1.56 3.98 -15.43
CA LEU A 90 0.66 3.61 -14.34
C LEU A 90 -0.06 2.31 -14.70
N HIS A 91 0.23 1.25 -13.94
CA HIS A 91 -0.37 -0.06 -14.16
C HIS A 91 -1.53 -0.26 -13.18
N GLN A 92 -2.67 -0.74 -13.69
CA GLN A 92 -3.79 -1.15 -12.86
C GLN A 92 -3.72 -2.66 -12.67
N PHE A 93 -3.52 -3.09 -11.43
CA PHE A 93 -3.54 -4.49 -11.07
C PHE A 93 -4.88 -4.85 -10.45
N LYS A 94 -5.44 -5.99 -10.86
CA LYS A 94 -6.52 -6.60 -10.08
C LYS A 94 -5.85 -7.27 -8.89
N LYS A 95 -6.07 -6.77 -7.67
CA LYS A 95 -5.65 -7.48 -6.46
C LYS A 95 -6.39 -8.82 -6.41
N GLN A 96 -5.71 -9.87 -6.84
CA GLN A 96 -6.14 -11.26 -6.67
C GLN A 96 -5.36 -11.82 -5.50
N GLY A 97 -6.06 -12.24 -4.45
CA GLY A 97 -5.52 -13.04 -3.37
C GLY A 97 -6.30 -14.35 -3.34
N GLU A 98 -5.60 -15.47 -3.32
CA GLU A 98 -6.21 -16.77 -3.04
C GLU A 98 -6.64 -16.79 -1.57
N ALA A 99 -7.82 -16.24 -1.27
CA ALA A 99 -8.37 -16.28 0.09
C ALA A 99 -8.60 -17.72 0.59
N ALA A 100 -8.54 -18.72 -0.31
CA ALA A 100 -8.77 -20.13 -0.02
C ALA A 100 -7.50 -21.00 0.04
N SER A 101 -6.30 -20.46 -0.25
CA SER A 101 -5.05 -21.26 -0.26
C SER A 101 -4.17 -21.03 0.97
N ALA A 102 -4.55 -20.13 1.87
CA ALA A 102 -3.85 -20.01 3.14
C ALA A 102 -4.18 -21.25 3.98
N PRO A 103 -3.21 -22.11 4.34
CA PRO A 103 -3.46 -23.22 5.24
C PRO A 103 -4.05 -22.70 6.55
N SER A 104 -5.00 -23.44 7.12
CA SER A 104 -5.55 -23.10 8.43
C SER A 104 -4.42 -23.13 9.48
N ALA A 105 -4.56 -22.36 10.56
CA ALA A 105 -3.60 -22.39 11.65
C ALA A 105 -3.38 -23.83 12.17
N GLU A 106 -4.44 -24.63 12.21
CA GLU A 106 -4.40 -26.06 12.57
C GLU A 106 -3.57 -26.90 11.58
N SER A 107 -3.66 -26.65 10.26
CA SER A 107 -2.85 -27.36 9.27
C SER A 107 -1.36 -27.05 9.43
N ILE A 108 -1.02 -25.79 9.73
CA ILE A 108 0.37 -25.36 9.94
C ILE A 108 0.96 -26.01 11.21
N GLU A 109 0.17 -26.11 12.28
CA GLU A 109 0.61 -26.72 13.55
C GLU A 109 0.82 -28.23 13.41
N ASN A 110 -0.07 -28.91 12.67
CA ASN A 110 0.07 -30.34 12.38
C ASN A 110 1.32 -30.65 11.52
N ASP A 111 1.62 -29.82 10.51
CA ASP A 111 2.83 -29.96 9.69
C ASP A 111 4.11 -29.76 10.52
N CYS A 112 4.10 -28.87 11.51
CA CYS A 112 5.20 -28.69 12.46
C CYS A 112 5.40 -29.92 13.36
N HIS A 113 4.32 -30.55 13.82
CA HIS A 113 4.39 -31.75 14.65
C HIS A 113 4.84 -33.00 13.88
N ALA A 114 4.54 -33.09 12.58
CA ALA A 114 4.92 -34.23 11.73
C ALA A 114 6.43 -34.30 11.39
N LEU A 115 7.20 -33.25 11.74
CA LEU A 115 8.64 -33.15 11.46
C LEU A 115 9.53 -33.42 12.69
N GLN A 116 8.95 -33.78 13.84
CA GLN A 116 9.66 -34.22 15.06
C GLN A 116 9.69 -35.75 15.17
#